data_AF-A0A7X1DCE5-F1
#
_entry.id   AF-A0A7X1DCE5-F1
#
_cell.length_a   1.000
_cell.length_b   1.000
_cell.length_c   1.000
_cell.angle_alpha   90.00
_cell.angle_beta   90.00
_cell.angle_gamma   90.00
#
_symmetry.space_group_name_H-M   'P 1'
#
loop_
_entity.id
_entity.type
_entity.pdbx_description
1 polymer ?
#
loop_
_entity_poly.entity_id
_entity_poly.type
_entity_poly.pdbx_seq_one_letter_code
_entity_poly.pdbx_strand_id
1 'polypeptide(L)'
;MTKIVKMSEKNEHGTLEQFYPETHAEAVKGLVSVSEEEKTTWNDKETTAGAEQKANTALNSAKDYVDTIGSGIVIFKGANLMGAGQSYRWDSAKLKFGMTLLFSRYDSTNNTPQDYYYHSVFLSKAQLLEIAGGGVLIQMPSGTYGDKKYFYVSTTGISGHADNSNYKAWALRQVTIM
;
A
#
# COMPACT_ATOMS: atom_id res chain seq x y z
N MET A 1 16.17 16.78 61.26
CA MET A 1 17.48 16.25 60.80
C MET A 1 17.90 15.16 61.75
N THR A 2 17.69 13.89 61.39
CA THR A 2 18.22 12.75 62.14
C THR A 2 19.73 12.73 61.96
N LYS A 3 20.51 12.76 63.05
CA LYS A 3 21.97 12.63 62.98
C LYS A 3 22.29 11.15 62.79
N ILE A 4 22.93 10.80 61.68
CA ILE A 4 23.45 9.44 61.45
C ILE A 4 24.65 9.24 62.38
N VAL A 5 24.51 8.32 63.34
CA VAL A 5 25.59 7.99 64.29
C VAL A 5 26.45 6.90 63.68
N LYS A 6 27.76 7.17 63.54
CA LYS A 6 28.77 6.17 63.16
C LYS A 6 29.40 5.64 64.44
N MET A 7 29.50 4.32 64.58
CA MET A 7 30.19 3.68 65.70
C MET A 7 31.52 3.11 65.21
N SER A 8 32.46 2.92 66.12
CA SER A 8 33.73 2.27 65.81
C SER A 8 34.07 1.30 66.92
N GLU A 9 34.42 0.08 66.56
CA GLU A 9 34.90 -0.95 67.47
C GLU A 9 36.30 -1.39 67.05
N LYS A 10 37.11 -1.79 68.03
CA LYS A 10 38.49 -2.20 67.81
C LYS A 10 38.49 -3.69 67.48
N ASN A 11 38.90 -4.06 66.27
CA ASN A 11 38.96 -5.45 65.87
C ASN A 11 40.06 -6.23 66.62
N GLU A 12 40.12 -7.54 66.42
CA GLU A 12 41.09 -8.45 67.07
C GLU A 12 42.56 -8.09 66.82
N HIS A 13 42.83 -7.19 65.86
CA HIS A 13 44.17 -6.69 65.53
C HIS A 13 44.41 -5.26 66.01
N GLY A 14 43.54 -4.75 66.89
CA GLY A 14 43.73 -3.45 67.50
C GLY A 14 43.40 -2.26 66.59
N THR A 15 42.78 -2.49 65.43
CA THR A 15 42.45 -1.44 64.47
C THR A 15 40.99 -1.00 64.67
N LEU A 16 40.73 0.30 64.65
CA LEU A 16 39.37 0.84 64.76
C LEU A 16 38.63 0.65 63.43
N GLU A 17 37.60 -0.18 63.45
CA GLU A 17 36.73 -0.42 62.31
C GLU A 17 35.42 0.31 62.52
N GLN A 18 35.04 1.15 61.57
CA GLN A 18 33.80 1.92 61.62
C GLN A 18 32.64 1.07 61.10
N PHE A 19 31.56 0.98 61.89
CA PHE A 19 30.32 0.31 61.51
C PHE A 19 29.11 1.16 61.87
N TYR A 20 27.99 0.88 61.22
CA TYR A 20 26.70 1.51 61.54
C TYR A 20 25.92 0.57 62.46
N PRO A 21 25.24 1.08 63.50
CA PRO A 21 24.36 0.26 64.33
C PRO A 21 23.27 -0.41 63.48
N GLU A 22 22.93 -1.68 63.76
CA GLU A 22 21.90 -2.46 63.03
C GLU A 22 20.52 -1.77 62.98
N THR A 23 20.28 -0.80 63.88
CA THR A 23 19.04 -0.01 63.98
C THR A 23 18.99 1.20 63.05
N HIS A 24 20.07 1.60 62.38
CA HIS A 24 20.08 2.69 61.41
C HIS A 24 19.71 2.24 60.00
N ALA A 25 18.45 1.84 59.82
CA ALA A 25 17.86 1.62 58.49
C ALA A 25 17.95 2.84 57.56
N GLU A 26 18.18 4.05 58.11
CA GLU A 26 18.43 5.27 57.35
C GLU A 26 19.71 5.23 56.49
N ALA A 27 20.71 4.41 56.83
CA ALA A 27 21.91 4.22 56.00
C ALA A 27 21.64 3.42 54.70
N VAL A 28 20.53 2.68 54.66
CA VAL A 28 20.07 1.90 53.50
C VAL A 28 19.13 2.70 52.59
N LYS A 29 18.57 3.80 53.11
CA LYS A 29 17.48 4.59 52.49
C LYS A 29 17.90 5.40 51.25
N GLY A 30 19.17 5.31 50.85
CA GLY A 30 19.73 5.91 49.63
C GLY A 30 20.60 4.95 48.81
N LEU A 31 20.63 3.66 49.14
CA LEU A 31 21.14 2.64 48.23
C LEU A 31 20.18 2.56 47.04
N VAL A 32 20.73 2.58 45.82
CA VAL A 32 20.05 2.56 44.52
C VAL A 32 18.67 1.90 44.61
N SER A 33 17.62 2.71 44.69
CA SER A 33 16.24 2.25 44.83
C SER A 33 15.45 2.67 43.59
N VAL A 34 14.57 1.77 43.16
CA VAL A 34 13.65 1.99 42.04
C VAL A 34 12.27 2.21 42.59
N SER A 35 11.61 3.29 42.14
CA SER A 35 10.24 3.59 42.53
C SER A 35 9.26 2.58 41.91
N GLU A 36 8.07 2.45 42.49
CA GLU A 36 7.00 1.60 41.90
C GLU A 36 6.57 2.12 40.51
N GLU A 37 6.68 3.42 40.28
CA GLU A 37 6.39 4.06 38.99
C GLU A 37 7.45 3.69 37.93
N GLU A 38 8.72 3.61 38.33
CA GLU A 38 9.82 3.16 37.45
C GLU A 38 9.66 1.69 37.07
N LYS A 39 9.32 0.82 38.05
CA LYS A 39 9.03 -0.59 37.79
C LYS A 39 7.89 -0.77 36.80
N THR A 40 6.80 -0.03 36.98
CA THR A 40 5.66 -0.04 36.05
C THR A 40 6.09 0.39 34.65
N THR A 41 6.82 1.51 34.55
CA THR A 41 7.33 2.04 33.27
C THR A 41 8.27 1.07 32.56
N TRP A 42 9.10 0.33 33.29
CA TRP A 42 10.02 -0.66 32.73
C TRP A 42 9.30 -1.94 32.30
N ASN A 43 8.32 -2.39 33.08
CA ASN A 43 7.48 -3.54 32.73
C ASN A 43 6.60 -3.26 31.50
N ASP A 44 6.20 -2.00 31.30
CA ASP A 44 5.43 -1.55 30.13
C ASP A 44 6.30 -1.28 28.89
N LYS A 45 7.63 -1.47 28.98
CA LYS A 45 8.49 -1.32 27.79
C LYS A 45 8.15 -2.37 26.75
N GLU A 46 8.34 -1.97 25.49
CA GLU A 46 8.19 -2.87 24.36
C GLU A 46 9.04 -4.12 24.54
N THR A 47 8.46 -5.27 24.17
CA THR A 47 9.14 -6.55 24.19
C THR A 47 9.69 -6.85 22.81
N THR A 48 10.71 -7.71 22.72
CA THR A 48 11.23 -8.17 21.42
C THR A 48 10.15 -8.86 20.59
N ALA A 49 9.27 -9.65 21.22
CA ALA A 49 8.14 -10.30 20.57
C ALA A 49 7.09 -9.29 20.08
N GLY A 50 6.77 -8.25 20.86
CA GLY A 50 5.84 -7.20 20.45
C GLY A 50 6.38 -6.35 19.29
N ALA A 51 7.68 -6.05 19.31
CA ALA A 51 8.35 -5.38 18.20
C ALA A 51 8.34 -6.25 16.92
N GLU A 52 8.63 -7.54 17.03
CA GLU A 52 8.59 -8.49 15.92
C GLU A 52 7.18 -8.61 15.34
N GLN A 53 6.14 -8.69 16.18
CA GLN A 53 4.75 -8.73 15.73
C GLN A 53 4.40 -7.47 14.91
N LYS A 54 4.77 -6.28 15.40
CA LYS A 54 4.53 -5.01 14.69
C LYS A 54 5.27 -4.96 13.35
N ALA A 55 6.52 -5.43 13.32
CA ALA A 55 7.31 -5.51 12.09
C ALA A 55 6.68 -6.49 11.08
N ASN A 56 6.23 -7.66 11.54
CA ASN A 56 5.55 -8.65 10.71
C ASN A 56 4.21 -8.13 10.16
N THR A 57 3.44 -7.40 10.96
CA THR A 57 2.21 -6.73 10.49
C THR A 57 2.55 -5.72 9.39
N ALA A 58 3.55 -4.86 9.59
CA ALA A 58 3.96 -3.90 8.58
C ALA A 58 4.44 -4.58 7.28
N LEU A 59 5.21 -5.67 7.39
CA LEU A 59 5.67 -6.45 6.24
C LEU A 59 4.49 -7.06 5.47
N ASN A 60 3.54 -7.66 6.16
CA ASN A 60 2.37 -8.27 5.53
C ASN A 60 1.49 -7.20 4.87
N SER A 61 1.23 -6.07 5.55
CA SER A 61 0.53 -4.95 4.93
C SER A 61 1.24 -4.40 3.68
N ALA A 62 2.57 -4.38 3.67
CA ALA A 62 3.34 -3.98 2.50
C ALA A 62 3.21 -5.00 1.35
N LYS A 63 3.23 -6.30 1.64
CA LYS A 63 3.00 -7.36 0.65
C LYS A 63 1.59 -7.25 0.05
N ASP A 64 0.57 -7.17 0.91
CA ASP A 64 -0.82 -7.05 0.50
C ASP A 64 -1.04 -5.81 -0.39
N TYR A 65 -0.38 -4.70 -0.05
CA TYR A 65 -0.42 -3.47 -0.86
C TYR A 65 0.17 -3.70 -2.27
N VAL A 66 1.34 -4.32 -2.36
CA VAL A 66 2.00 -4.62 -3.65
C VAL A 66 1.20 -5.63 -4.46
N ASP A 67 0.70 -6.70 -3.83
CA ASP A 67 -0.11 -7.74 -4.49
C ASP A 67 -1.43 -7.16 -5.02
N THR A 68 -2.05 -6.25 -4.27
CA THR A 68 -3.26 -5.52 -4.71
C THR A 68 -2.97 -4.67 -5.95
N ILE A 69 -1.86 -3.93 -5.95
CA ILE A 69 -1.47 -3.13 -7.11
C ILE A 69 -1.13 -4.02 -8.30
N GLY A 70 -0.42 -5.13 -8.08
CA GLY A 70 -0.03 -6.08 -9.14
C GLY A 70 -1.22 -6.79 -9.77
N SER A 71 -2.26 -7.10 -8.98
CA SER A 71 -3.51 -7.71 -9.48
C SER A 71 -4.38 -6.72 -10.26
N GLY A 72 -4.26 -5.43 -9.93
CA GLY A 72 -5.04 -4.34 -10.51
C GLY A 72 -6.51 -4.32 -10.07
N ILE A 73 -7.13 -3.16 -10.25
CA ILE A 73 -8.53 -2.90 -9.92
C ILE A 73 -9.33 -2.89 -11.23
N VAL A 74 -10.28 -3.82 -11.36
CA VAL A 74 -11.20 -3.87 -12.51
C VAL A 74 -12.21 -2.73 -12.38
N ILE A 75 -12.18 -1.81 -13.33
CA ILE A 75 -13.11 -0.68 -13.43
C ILE A 75 -14.34 -1.06 -14.27
N PHE A 76 -14.14 -1.85 -15.31
CA PHE A 76 -15.21 -2.30 -16.19
C PHE A 76 -14.93 -3.72 -16.65
N LYS A 77 -16.00 -4.52 -16.75
CA LYS A 77 -16.01 -5.84 -17.39
C LYS A 77 -17.34 -6.03 -18.12
N GLY A 78 -17.31 -6.32 -19.41
CA GLY A 78 -18.52 -6.41 -20.24
C GLY A 78 -18.20 -6.40 -21.73
N ALA A 79 -19.09 -5.90 -22.58
CA ALA A 79 -18.79 -5.61 -23.98
C ALA A 79 -19.27 -4.20 -24.30
N ASN A 80 -18.35 -3.30 -24.65
CA ASN A 80 -18.71 -1.95 -25.05
C ASN A 80 -17.91 -1.51 -26.28
N LEU A 81 -18.59 -0.94 -27.27
CA LEU A 81 -17.93 -0.36 -28.45
C LEU A 81 -17.15 0.92 -28.13
N MET A 82 -17.48 1.56 -26.99
CA MET A 82 -16.96 2.84 -26.53
C MET A 82 -17.24 3.95 -27.55
N GLY A 83 -18.51 4.12 -27.90
CA GLY A 83 -18.97 5.24 -28.72
C GLY A 83 -18.90 6.59 -27.96
N ALA A 84 -19.32 7.67 -28.62
CA ALA A 84 -19.43 8.98 -27.98
C ALA A 84 -20.31 8.93 -26.72
N GLY A 85 -19.87 9.60 -25.65
CA GLY A 85 -20.58 9.65 -24.37
C GLY A 85 -20.32 8.47 -23.43
N GLN A 86 -19.69 7.39 -23.90
CA GLN A 86 -19.29 6.28 -23.05
C GLN A 86 -18.00 6.64 -22.30
N SER A 87 -17.99 6.49 -20.98
CA SER A 87 -16.80 6.77 -20.17
C SER A 87 -16.75 5.93 -18.90
N TYR A 88 -15.52 5.66 -18.46
CA TYR A 88 -15.23 5.04 -17.18
C TYR A 88 -14.25 5.93 -16.42
N ARG A 89 -14.53 6.16 -15.14
CA ARG A 89 -13.77 7.06 -14.28
C ARG A 89 -13.30 6.35 -13.02
N TRP A 90 -12.20 6.83 -12.47
CA TRP A 90 -11.65 6.38 -11.20
C TRP A 90 -10.93 7.52 -10.48
N ASP A 91 -10.63 7.28 -9.21
CA ASP A 91 -9.74 8.14 -8.46
C ASP A 91 -8.30 8.00 -8.96
N SER A 92 -7.68 9.11 -9.38
CA SER A 92 -6.29 9.15 -9.83
C SER A 92 -5.29 8.59 -8.82
N ALA A 93 -5.60 8.61 -7.53
CA ALA A 93 -4.76 8.03 -6.49
C ALA A 93 -4.66 6.50 -6.60
N LYS A 94 -5.64 5.83 -7.22
CA LYS A 94 -5.66 4.37 -7.43
C LYS A 94 -4.86 3.93 -8.66
N LEU A 95 -4.45 4.85 -9.52
CA LEU A 95 -3.60 4.56 -10.69
C LEU A 95 -2.12 4.71 -10.28
N LYS A 96 -1.44 3.60 -9.97
CA LYS A 96 -0.02 3.60 -9.58
C LYS A 96 0.91 3.42 -10.78
N PHE A 97 0.65 2.42 -11.61
CA PHE A 97 1.47 2.04 -12.76
C PHE A 97 0.86 2.42 -14.11
N GLY A 98 -0.45 2.29 -14.28
CA GLY A 98 -1.10 2.51 -15.58
C GLY A 98 -2.42 1.76 -15.71
N MET A 99 -2.92 1.65 -16.94
CA MET A 99 -4.14 0.89 -17.22
C MET A 99 -3.91 -0.18 -18.27
N THR A 100 -4.61 -1.30 -18.12
CA THR A 100 -4.75 -2.30 -19.16
C THR A 100 -6.15 -2.25 -19.74
N LEU A 101 -6.21 -2.36 -21.06
CA LEU A 101 -7.44 -2.48 -21.82
C LEU A 101 -7.42 -3.86 -22.48
N LEU A 102 -8.48 -4.62 -22.28
CA LEU A 102 -8.68 -5.90 -22.97
C LEU A 102 -9.80 -5.75 -23.97
N PHE A 103 -9.54 -6.14 -25.21
CA PHE A 103 -10.50 -6.17 -26.31
C PHE A 103 -10.72 -7.59 -26.78
N SER A 104 -11.86 -7.83 -27.42
CA SER A 104 -12.09 -9.03 -28.23
C SER A 104 -12.91 -8.67 -29.46
N ARG A 105 -13.03 -9.63 -30.38
CA ARG A 105 -13.91 -9.46 -31.54
C ARG A 105 -15.37 -9.23 -31.10
N TYR A 106 -16.10 -8.52 -31.94
CA TYR A 106 -17.50 -8.22 -31.69
C TYR A 106 -18.29 -8.27 -33.00
N ASP A 107 -19.41 -9.00 -32.95
CA ASP A 107 -20.40 -9.03 -34.02
C ASP A 107 -21.40 -7.91 -33.79
N SER A 108 -21.26 -6.83 -34.55
CA SER A 108 -22.13 -5.67 -34.44
C SER A 108 -23.52 -5.85 -35.05
N THR A 109 -23.70 -6.86 -35.91
CA THR A 109 -25.00 -7.17 -36.51
C THR A 109 -25.89 -7.84 -35.47
N ASN A 110 -25.32 -8.79 -34.72
CA ASN A 110 -26.03 -9.54 -33.69
C ASN A 110 -25.80 -8.99 -32.27
N ASN A 111 -25.12 -7.84 -32.14
CA ASN A 111 -24.79 -7.21 -30.85
C ASN A 111 -24.11 -8.18 -29.86
N THR A 112 -23.23 -9.04 -30.36
CA THR A 112 -22.69 -10.17 -29.58
C THR A 112 -21.16 -10.09 -29.47
N PRO A 113 -20.58 -10.04 -28.25
CA PRO A 113 -19.15 -10.19 -28.09
C PRO A 113 -18.71 -11.61 -28.45
N GLN A 114 -17.55 -11.70 -29.10
CA GLN A 114 -16.95 -12.97 -29.45
C GLN A 114 -15.79 -13.24 -28.50
N ASP A 115 -15.73 -14.44 -27.95
CA ASP A 115 -14.71 -14.84 -26.96
C ASP A 115 -13.45 -15.41 -27.62
N TYR A 116 -13.01 -14.78 -28.71
CA TYR A 116 -11.78 -15.11 -29.44
C TYR A 116 -11.09 -13.84 -29.98
N TYR A 117 -9.82 -14.01 -30.38
CA TYR A 117 -8.91 -12.92 -30.78
C TYR A 117 -8.87 -11.80 -29.72
N TYR A 118 -8.45 -12.15 -28.51
CA TYR A 118 -8.23 -11.15 -27.48
C TYR A 118 -7.02 -10.27 -27.83
N HIS A 119 -7.14 -8.97 -27.58
CA HIS A 119 -6.08 -8.01 -27.76
C HIS A 119 -5.94 -7.16 -26.49
N SER A 120 -4.77 -7.18 -25.88
CA SER A 120 -4.47 -6.40 -24.69
C SER A 120 -3.58 -5.21 -25.03
N VAL A 121 -3.85 -4.07 -24.39
CA VAL A 121 -3.05 -2.86 -24.50
C VAL A 121 -2.74 -2.37 -23.10
N PHE A 122 -1.48 -2.01 -22.86
CA PHE A 122 -1.06 -1.35 -21.63
C PHE A 122 -0.68 0.10 -21.93
N LEU A 123 -1.24 1.02 -21.15
CA LEU A 123 -0.89 2.43 -21.16
C LEU A 123 -0.29 2.77 -19.80
N SER A 124 1.01 3.08 -19.79
CA SER A 124 1.69 3.45 -18.56
C SER A 124 1.23 4.80 -18.05
N LYS A 125 1.30 5.01 -16.74
CA LYS A 125 0.98 6.30 -16.11
C LYS A 125 1.83 7.43 -16.66
N ALA A 126 3.10 7.18 -16.98
CA ALA A 126 3.98 8.17 -17.61
C ALA A 126 3.43 8.64 -18.96
N GLN A 127 3.04 7.69 -19.83
CA GLN A 127 2.38 8.04 -21.10
C GLN A 127 1.09 8.78 -20.84
N LEU A 128 0.21 8.30 -19.95
CA LEU A 128 -1.06 8.95 -19.65
C LEU A 128 -0.93 10.41 -19.17
N LEU A 129 0.18 10.76 -18.53
CA LEU A 129 0.49 12.14 -18.14
C LEU A 129 0.94 12.98 -19.34
N GLU A 130 1.71 12.42 -20.26
CA GLU A 130 2.17 13.09 -21.48
C GLU A 130 1.01 13.39 -22.45
N ILE A 131 0.09 12.44 -22.60
CA ILE A 131 -1.06 12.53 -23.51
C ILE A 131 -2.37 12.89 -22.78
N ALA A 132 -2.29 13.55 -21.62
CA ALA A 132 -3.45 13.82 -20.77
C ALA A 132 -4.57 14.59 -21.53
N GLY A 133 -5.73 13.94 -21.71
CA GLY A 133 -6.86 14.51 -22.47
C GLY A 133 -6.69 14.42 -23.99
N GLY A 134 -5.55 13.92 -24.47
CA GLY A 134 -5.29 13.60 -25.87
C GLY A 134 -6.02 12.34 -26.32
N GLY A 135 -6.29 12.27 -27.61
CA GLY A 135 -6.86 11.09 -28.24
C GLY A 135 -5.79 10.06 -28.58
N VAL A 136 -6.03 8.80 -28.20
CA VAL A 136 -5.20 7.64 -28.49
C VAL A 136 -5.89 6.75 -29.48
N LEU A 137 -5.20 6.47 -30.58
CA LEU A 137 -5.64 5.58 -31.62
C LEU A 137 -4.93 4.24 -31.48
N ILE A 138 -5.71 3.20 -31.17
CA ILE A 138 -5.25 1.83 -30.99
C ILE A 138 -5.58 1.05 -32.25
N GLN A 139 -4.57 0.56 -32.96
CA GLN A 139 -4.76 -0.33 -34.11
C GLN A 139 -5.15 -1.72 -33.61
N MET A 140 -6.25 -2.25 -34.13
CA MET A 140 -6.70 -3.59 -33.81
C MET A 140 -6.12 -4.59 -34.82
N PRO A 141 -5.75 -5.80 -34.41
CA PRO A 141 -5.31 -6.83 -35.34
C PRO A 141 -6.41 -7.15 -36.36
N SER A 142 -6.14 -6.99 -37.66
CA SER A 142 -7.08 -7.35 -38.72
C SER A 142 -6.36 -7.77 -39.99
N GLY A 143 -6.97 -8.67 -40.76
CA GLY A 143 -6.43 -9.10 -42.07
C GLY A 143 -6.43 -8.00 -43.14
N THR A 144 -7.22 -6.95 -42.93
CA THR A 144 -7.28 -5.75 -43.77
C THR A 144 -6.84 -4.55 -42.93
N TYR A 145 -6.01 -3.65 -43.47
CA TYR A 145 -5.65 -2.41 -42.77
C TYR A 145 -6.90 -1.59 -42.44
N GLY A 146 -7.12 -1.25 -41.17
CA GLY A 146 -8.08 -0.19 -40.79
C GLY A 146 -8.90 -0.39 -39.52
N ASP A 147 -9.00 -1.60 -38.97
CA ASP A 147 -9.71 -1.78 -37.69
C ASP A 147 -8.93 -1.06 -36.59
N LYS A 148 -9.57 -0.10 -35.93
CA LYS A 148 -8.95 0.71 -34.90
C LYS A 148 -9.97 1.16 -33.87
N LYS A 149 -9.50 1.55 -32.70
CA LYS A 149 -10.31 2.18 -31.67
C LYS A 149 -9.68 3.48 -31.23
N TYR A 150 -10.52 4.50 -31.09
CA TYR A 150 -10.10 5.82 -30.67
C TYR A 150 -10.66 6.15 -29.30
N PHE A 151 -9.79 6.59 -28.40
CA PHE A 151 -10.12 6.85 -26.99
C PHE A 151 -9.53 8.16 -26.54
N TYR A 152 -10.20 8.85 -25.63
CA TYR A 152 -9.53 9.86 -24.81
C TYR A 152 -9.16 9.24 -23.49
N VAL A 153 -7.89 9.34 -23.12
CA VAL A 153 -7.35 8.74 -21.89
C VAL A 153 -6.73 9.81 -21.00
N SER A 154 -6.77 9.56 -19.70
CA SER A 154 -6.17 10.41 -18.69
C SER A 154 -5.83 9.58 -17.46
N THR A 155 -5.22 10.21 -16.46
CA THR A 155 -4.99 9.59 -15.16
C THR A 155 -6.26 9.36 -14.34
N THR A 156 -7.41 9.88 -14.78
CA THR A 156 -8.70 9.81 -14.06
C THR A 156 -9.79 9.03 -14.80
N GLY A 157 -9.53 8.62 -16.04
CA GLY A 157 -10.56 7.97 -16.83
C GLY A 157 -10.19 7.71 -18.29
N ILE A 158 -11.05 6.92 -18.92
CA ILE A 158 -11.08 6.65 -20.35
C ILE A 158 -12.47 6.99 -20.89
N SER A 159 -12.54 7.58 -22.07
CA SER A 159 -13.79 7.83 -22.78
C SER A 159 -13.71 7.47 -24.25
N GLY A 160 -14.88 7.12 -24.79
CA GLY A 160 -15.05 6.69 -26.18
C GLY A 160 -15.19 7.84 -27.15
N HIS A 161 -15.06 7.52 -28.44
CA HIS A 161 -15.21 8.46 -29.55
C HIS A 161 -16.33 8.04 -30.50
N ALA A 162 -16.96 9.00 -31.18
CA ALA A 162 -18.04 8.75 -32.15
C ALA A 162 -17.59 7.78 -33.27
N ASP A 163 -16.35 7.92 -33.74
CA ASP A 163 -15.76 7.07 -34.79
C ASP A 163 -15.70 5.59 -34.44
N ASN A 164 -15.77 5.21 -33.16
CA ASN A 164 -15.82 3.79 -32.80
C ASN A 164 -17.11 3.11 -33.29
N SER A 165 -18.13 3.90 -33.63
CA SER A 165 -19.31 3.43 -34.37
C SER A 165 -19.01 3.07 -35.82
N ASN A 166 -17.90 3.50 -36.40
CA ASN A 166 -17.46 3.06 -37.73
C ASN A 166 -16.55 1.82 -37.63
N TYR A 167 -15.89 1.62 -36.49
CA TYR A 167 -14.98 0.50 -36.23
C TYR A 167 -15.58 -0.48 -35.21
N LYS A 168 -16.68 -1.14 -35.59
CA LYS A 168 -17.47 -1.95 -34.66
C LYS A 168 -16.98 -3.40 -34.47
N ALA A 169 -15.97 -3.84 -35.21
CA ALA A 169 -15.54 -5.25 -35.19
C ALA A 169 -14.84 -5.68 -33.87
N TRP A 170 -14.67 -4.76 -32.93
CA TRP A 170 -14.00 -4.97 -31.66
C TRP A 170 -14.80 -4.32 -30.52
N ALA A 171 -14.86 -4.99 -29.38
CA ALA A 171 -15.45 -4.45 -28.16
C ALA A 171 -14.41 -4.43 -27.04
N LEU A 172 -14.44 -3.36 -26.24
CA LEU A 172 -13.75 -3.30 -24.97
C LEU A 172 -14.41 -4.31 -24.03
N ARG A 173 -13.62 -5.24 -23.52
CA ARG A 173 -14.02 -6.32 -22.62
C ARG A 173 -13.73 -6.00 -21.17
N GLN A 174 -12.59 -5.37 -20.92
CA GLN A 174 -12.16 -5.04 -19.57
C GLN A 174 -11.31 -3.77 -19.53
N VAL A 175 -11.50 -2.98 -18.48
CA VAL A 175 -10.59 -1.91 -18.07
C VAL A 175 -10.09 -2.25 -16.68
N THR A 176 -8.77 -2.36 -16.52
CA THR A 176 -8.13 -2.55 -15.23
C THR A 176 -7.11 -1.45 -15.01
N ILE A 177 -7.10 -0.86 -13.83
CA ILE A 177 -6.05 0.10 -13.41
C ILE A 177 -5.12 -0.57 -12.41
N MET A 178 -3.85 -0.22 -12.48
CA MET A 178 -2.80 -0.63 -11.55
C MET A 178 -2.14 0.63 -11.06
#